data_AF-X1C247-F1
#
_entry.id   AF-X1C247-F1
#
_cell.length_a   1.000
_cell.length_b   1.000
_cell.length_c   1.000
_cell.angle_alpha   90.00
_cell.angle_beta   90.00
_cell.angle_gamma   90.00
#
_symmetry.space_group_name_H-M   'P 1'
#
loop_
_entity.id
_entity.type
_entity.pdbx_description
1 polymer ?
#
loop_
_entity_poly.entity_id
_entity_poly.type
_entity_poly.pdbx_seq_one_letter_code
_entity_poly.pdbx_strand_id
1 'polypeptide(L)'
;MISTESNTKEYNCDGAQTSFPITFPYNKNDTIKAYILNTVTEVETPLTLGVDYSIANKSVVTGSTYSADYKLVIVRILSILQGIDLHQPGVLVEVIEQALDKLTMISQQQKEGLGRALLFK
;
A
#
# COMPACT_ATOMS: atom_id res chain seq x y z
N MET A 1 -11.78 3.27 10.24
CA MET A 1 -10.76 3.24 11.30
C MET A 1 -9.50 2.53 10.84
N ILE A 2 -8.36 3.15 11.12
CA ILE A 2 -7.03 2.55 10.93
C ILE A 2 -6.64 1.73 12.15
N SER A 3 -6.55 0.40 12.00
CA SER A 3 -6.29 -0.56 13.09
C SER A 3 -4.87 -1.14 13.10
N THR A 4 -3.99 -0.67 12.22
CA THR A 4 -2.62 -1.17 12.07
C THR A 4 -1.65 -0.01 11.97
N GLU A 5 -0.40 -0.21 12.40
CA GLU A 5 0.66 0.81 12.25
C GLU A 5 1.37 0.77 10.90
N SER A 6 1.34 -0.38 10.21
CA SER A 6 2.03 -0.55 8.92
C SER A 6 1.14 -0.12 7.75
N ASN A 7 1.78 0.46 6.74
CA ASN A 7 1.22 0.71 5.40
C ASN A 7 1.85 -0.20 4.32
N THR A 8 2.73 -1.14 4.72
CA THR A 8 3.47 -2.02 3.82
C THR A 8 3.44 -3.48 4.27
N LYS A 9 3.57 -4.41 3.32
CA LYS A 9 3.68 -5.84 3.56
C LYS A 9 4.51 -6.51 2.46
N GLU A 10 5.49 -7.30 2.88
CA GLU A 10 6.30 -8.15 2.00
C GLU A 10 5.82 -9.60 2.04
N TYR A 11 5.89 -10.26 0.88
CA TYR A 11 5.68 -11.70 0.71
C TYR A 11 6.85 -12.30 -0.06
N ASN A 12 7.38 -13.43 0.40
CA ASN A 12 8.27 -14.25 -0.43
C ASN A 12 7.43 -14.93 -1.52
N CYS A 13 7.90 -14.89 -2.76
CA CYS A 13 7.26 -15.63 -3.84
C CYS A 13 7.74 -17.09 -3.84
N ASP A 14 7.03 -17.97 -4.57
CA ASP A 14 7.30 -19.42 -4.58
C ASP A 14 7.24 -20.03 -6.00
N GLY A 15 7.04 -19.21 -7.03
CA GLY A 15 6.84 -19.63 -8.42
C GLY A 15 5.41 -20.02 -8.79
N ALA A 16 4.46 -20.02 -7.84
CA ALA A 16 3.10 -20.55 -8.04
C ALA A 16 1.98 -19.62 -7.53
N GLN A 17 2.16 -18.94 -6.40
CA GLN A 17 1.17 -18.05 -5.81
C GLN A 17 0.99 -16.78 -6.65
N THR A 18 -0.27 -16.40 -6.86
CA THR A 18 -0.64 -15.14 -7.54
C THR A 18 -1.49 -14.22 -6.68
N SER A 19 -2.00 -14.69 -5.53
CA SER A 19 -2.89 -13.92 -4.65
C SER A 19 -2.23 -13.67 -3.30
N PHE A 20 -2.08 -12.39 -2.95
CA PHE A 20 -1.34 -11.93 -1.78
C PHE A 20 -2.23 -10.99 -0.96
N PRO A 21 -2.60 -11.34 0.29
CA PRO A 21 -3.54 -10.56 1.07
C PRO A 21 -2.97 -9.19 1.48
N ILE A 22 -3.82 -8.18 1.49
CA ILE A 22 -3.50 -6.86 2.04
C ILE A 22 -3.87 -6.87 3.52
N THR A 23 -2.87 -6.78 4.39
CA THR A 23 -3.06 -6.92 5.85
C THR A 23 -3.19 -5.59 6.59
N PHE A 24 -3.35 -4.49 5.87
CA PHE A 24 -3.54 -3.14 6.43
C PHE A 24 -4.77 -2.46 5.79
N PRO A 25 -5.44 -1.53 6.49
CA PRO A 25 -6.58 -0.81 5.95
C PRO A 25 -6.22 0.07 4.75
N TYR A 26 -7.13 0.24 3.79
CA TYR A 26 -6.99 1.16 2.67
C TYR A 26 -8.36 1.60 2.16
N ASN A 27 -8.46 2.80 1.59
CA ASN A 27 -9.74 3.38 1.19
C ASN A 27 -10.08 3.15 -0.29
N LYS A 28 -9.07 3.03 -1.16
CA LYS A 28 -9.23 2.89 -2.61
C LYS A 28 -8.14 2.00 -3.21
N ASN A 29 -8.49 1.20 -4.20
CA ASN A 29 -7.55 0.26 -4.84
C ASN A 29 -6.37 0.96 -5.52
N ASP A 30 -6.58 2.17 -6.07
CA ASP A 30 -5.55 2.96 -6.75
C ASP A 30 -4.41 3.43 -5.83
N THR A 31 -4.66 3.46 -4.51
CA THR A 31 -3.67 3.78 -3.47
C THR A 31 -2.74 2.60 -3.17
N ILE A 32 -3.08 1.39 -3.59
CA ILE A 32 -2.25 0.20 -3.41
C ILE A 32 -1.27 0.10 -4.57
N LYS A 33 0.02 0.12 -4.26
CA LYS A 33 1.12 -0.12 -5.19
C LYS A 33 1.78 -1.44 -4.87
N ALA A 34 2.18 -2.15 -5.92
CA ALA A 34 2.92 -3.40 -5.81
C ALA A 34 4.26 -3.26 -6.54
N TYR A 35 5.30 -3.86 -5.96
CA TYR A 35 6.64 -3.92 -6.52
C TYR A 35 7.16 -5.35 -6.39
N ILE A 36 8.07 -5.72 -7.29
CA ILE A 36 8.82 -6.96 -7.21
C ILE A 36 10.26 -6.61 -6.86
N LEU A 37 10.72 -7.13 -5.74
CA LEU A 37 12.09 -6.99 -5.27
C LEU A 37 12.85 -8.29 -5.58
N ASN A 38 13.91 -8.19 -6.39
CA ASN A 38 14.86 -9.29 -6.55
C ASN A 38 15.73 -9.37 -5.29
N THR A 39 15.73 -10.52 -4.61
CA THR A 39 16.45 -10.70 -3.34
C THR A 39 17.97 -10.87 -3.50
N VAL A 40 18.45 -11.14 -4.72
CA VAL A 40 19.87 -11.30 -5.04
C VAL A 40 20.48 -9.96 -5.48
N THR A 41 19.79 -9.23 -6.34
CA THR A 41 20.30 -7.96 -6.89
C THR A 41 19.80 -6.72 -6.14
N GLU A 42 18.86 -6.90 -5.20
CA GLU A 42 18.19 -5.84 -4.44
C GLU A 42 17.48 -4.78 -5.32
N VAL A 43 17.16 -5.15 -6.56
CA VAL A 43 16.46 -4.28 -7.51
C VAL A 43 14.96 -4.39 -7.29
N GLU A 44 14.33 -3.26 -6.97
CA GLU A 44 12.88 -3.11 -6.86
C GLU A 44 12.29 -2.62 -8.19
N THR A 45 11.36 -3.38 -8.75
CA THR A 45 10.67 -3.08 -10.02
C THR A 45 9.19 -2.78 -9.77
N PRO A 46 8.67 -1.63 -10.20
CA PRO A 46 7.26 -1.31 -10.02
C PRO A 46 6.38 -2.18 -10.91
N LEU A 47 5.24 -2.62 -10.36
CA LEU A 47 4.16 -3.25 -11.12
C LEU A 47 3.06 -2.23 -11.43
N THR A 48 2.39 -2.41 -12.57
CA THR A 48 1.31 -1.54 -13.06
C THR A 48 -0.06 -2.14 -12.76
N LEU A 49 -0.88 -1.40 -12.00
CA LEU A 49 -2.26 -1.80 -11.71
C LEU A 49 -3.09 -1.88 -13.00
N GLY A 50 -3.80 -2.99 -13.20
CA GLY A 50 -4.59 -3.27 -14.39
C GLY A 50 -3.80 -3.94 -15.54
N VAL A 51 -2.47 -4.03 -15.42
CA VAL A 51 -1.59 -4.72 -16.38
C VAL A 51 -0.90 -5.89 -15.70
N ASP A 52 -0.08 -5.62 -14.70
CA ASP A 52 0.74 -6.61 -14.01
C ASP A 52 0.03 -7.22 -12.79
N TYR A 53 -0.89 -6.47 -12.19
CA TYR A 53 -1.70 -6.92 -11.07
C TYR A 53 -3.07 -6.25 -11.01
N SER A 54 -3.97 -6.82 -10.23
CA SER A 54 -5.28 -6.27 -9.88
C SER A 54 -5.51 -6.36 -8.37
N ILE A 55 -6.53 -5.68 -7.86
CA ILE A 55 -6.97 -5.81 -6.46
C ILE A 55 -8.32 -6.51 -6.43
N ALA A 56 -8.39 -7.68 -5.80
CA ALA A 56 -9.62 -8.45 -5.64
C ALA A 56 -9.67 -9.06 -4.23
N ASN A 57 -10.84 -9.01 -3.58
CA ASN A 57 -11.07 -9.60 -2.25
C ASN A 57 -10.02 -9.19 -1.19
N LYS A 58 -9.60 -7.92 -1.18
CA LYS A 58 -8.53 -7.39 -0.32
C LYS A 58 -7.17 -8.08 -0.51
N SER A 59 -6.90 -8.58 -1.72
CA SER A 59 -5.61 -9.13 -2.12
C SER A 59 -5.10 -8.44 -3.37
N VAL A 60 -3.77 -8.33 -3.48
CA VAL A 60 -3.09 -8.12 -4.75
C VAL A 60 -3.09 -9.44 -5.50
N VAL A 61 -3.64 -9.44 -6.71
CA VAL A 61 -3.64 -10.59 -7.62
C VAL A 61 -2.72 -10.27 -8.80
N THR A 62 -1.57 -10.92 -8.88
CA THR A 62 -0.59 -10.74 -9.95
C THR A 62 -1.00 -11.52 -11.21
N GLY A 63 -0.70 -10.97 -12.38
CA GLY A 63 -0.91 -11.64 -13.67
C GLY A 63 0.15 -12.70 -14.00
N SER A 64 1.30 -12.66 -13.30
CA SER A 64 2.40 -13.61 -13.42
C SER A 64 2.77 -14.20 -12.06
N THR A 65 3.37 -15.39 -12.06
CA THR A 65 4.06 -15.93 -10.90
C THR A 65 5.53 -15.51 -10.91
N TYR A 66 6.13 -15.38 -9.73
CA TYR A 66 7.52 -15.00 -9.55
C TYR A 66 8.25 -16.09 -8.77
N SER A 67 9.50 -16.40 -9.13
CA SER A 67 10.28 -17.44 -8.44
C SER A 67 10.60 -17.06 -6.99
N ALA A 68 11.13 -18.02 -6.22
CA ALA A 68 11.54 -17.80 -4.83
C ALA A 68 12.67 -16.76 -4.65
N ASP A 69 13.32 -16.34 -5.72
CA ASP A 69 14.33 -15.28 -5.69
C ASP A 69 13.71 -13.88 -5.56
N TYR A 70 12.39 -13.78 -5.60
CA TYR A 70 11.65 -12.52 -5.55
C TYR A 70 10.79 -12.39 -4.31
N LYS A 71 10.60 -11.14 -3.90
CA LYS A 71 9.55 -10.73 -2.96
C LYS A 71 8.56 -9.81 -3.63
N LEU A 72 7.29 -10.00 -3.31
CA LEU A 72 6.25 -9.01 -3.60
C LEU A 72 6.15 -8.02 -2.44
N VAL A 73 6.36 -6.74 -2.75
CA VAL A 73 6.20 -5.62 -1.81
C VAL A 73 4.89 -4.92 -2.13
N ILE A 74 3.96 -4.91 -1.17
CA ILE A 74 2.66 -4.24 -1.29
C ILE A 74 2.66 -3.05 -0.34
N VAL A 75 2.42 -1.85 -0.86
CA VAL A 75 2.42 -0.62 -0.08
C VAL A 75 1.23 0.27 -0.41
N ARG A 76 0.70 0.95 0.61
CA ARG A 76 -0.29 2.01 0.45
C ARG A 76 0.43 3.36 0.30
N ILE A 77 0.16 4.05 -0.81
CA ILE A 77 0.64 5.40 -1.09
C ILE A 77 -0.55 6.33 -1.30
N LEU A 78 -0.62 7.38 -0.48
CA LEU A 78 -1.66 8.40 -0.50
C LEU A 78 -1.12 9.75 -0.96
N SER A 79 -1.98 10.51 -1.64
CA SER A 79 -1.74 11.93 -1.88
C SER A 79 -1.81 12.71 -0.56
N ILE A 80 -0.80 13.54 -0.32
CA ILE A 80 -0.68 14.40 0.87
C ILE A 80 -1.42 15.73 0.62
N LEU A 81 -2.74 15.63 0.44
CA LEU A 81 -3.62 16.79 0.26
C LEU A 81 -4.84 16.64 1.18
N GLN A 82 -5.25 17.75 1.79
CA GLN A 82 -6.55 17.83 2.45
C GLN A 82 -7.63 17.96 1.37
N GLY A 83 -8.67 17.12 1.46
CA GLY A 83 -9.80 17.13 0.51
C GLY A 83 -11.14 17.52 1.13
N ILE A 84 -11.15 17.78 2.45
CA ILE A 84 -12.34 18.20 3.20
C ILE A 84 -12.28 19.70 3.45
N ASP A 85 -13.40 20.39 3.27
CA ASP A 85 -13.59 21.78 3.71
C ASP A 85 -14.56 21.81 4.88
N LEU A 86 -14.05 22.15 6.07
CA LEU A 86 -14.85 22.23 7.30
C LEU A 86 -15.64 23.52 7.43
N HIS A 87 -15.39 24.52 6.57
CA HIS A 87 -16.21 25.74 6.52
C HIS A 87 -17.56 25.48 5.86
N GLN A 88 -17.66 24.41 5.06
CA GLN A 88 -18.91 24.02 4.44
C GLN A 88 -19.91 23.61 5.53
N PRO A 89 -21.09 24.25 5.61
CA PRO A 89 -22.10 23.84 6.56
C PRO A 89 -22.60 22.43 6.23
N GLY A 90 -22.88 21.64 7.28
CA GLY A 90 -23.46 20.29 7.13
C GLY A 90 -22.45 19.18 6.81
N VAL A 91 -21.15 19.36 7.05
CA VAL A 91 -20.18 18.26 7.00
C VAL A 91 -20.58 17.16 7.98
N LEU A 92 -20.68 15.93 7.47
CA LEU A 92 -21.07 14.76 8.26
C LEU A 92 -19.88 14.25 9.06
N VAL A 93 -20.15 13.70 10.26
CA VAL A 93 -19.14 13.07 11.13
C VAL A 93 -18.37 11.96 10.40
N GLU A 94 -19.04 11.21 9.53
CA GLU A 94 -18.40 10.18 8.70
C GLU A 94 -17.31 10.75 7.78
N VAL A 95 -17.52 11.94 7.22
CA VAL A 95 -16.54 12.60 6.34
C VAL A 95 -15.33 13.07 7.16
N ILE A 96 -15.58 13.53 8.39
CA ILE A 96 -14.51 13.90 9.34
C ILE A 96 -13.69 12.65 9.71
N GLU A 97 -14.33 11.54 10.04
CA GLU A 97 -13.66 10.27 10.34
C GLU A 97 -12.79 9.80 9.16
N GLN A 98 -13.30 9.84 7.92
CA GLN A 98 -12.52 9.49 6.73
C GLN A 98 -11.30 10.40 6.54
N ALA A 99 -11.41 11.69 6.86
CA ALA A 99 -10.31 12.63 6.80
C ALA A 99 -9.24 12.35 7.87
N LEU A 100 -9.66 12.02 9.10
CA LEU A 100 -8.76 11.64 10.20
C LEU A 100 -8.07 10.30 9.92
N ASP A 101 -8.78 9.31 9.40
CA ASP A 101 -8.21 8.05 8.92
C ASP A 101 -7.16 8.31 7.84
N LYS A 102 -7.46 9.17 6.86
CA LYS A 102 -6.48 9.55 5.81
C LYS A 102 -5.22 10.20 6.40
N LEU A 103 -5.37 11.12 7.35
CA LEU A 103 -4.22 11.77 8.00
C LEU A 103 -3.38 10.76 8.78
N THR A 104 -4.02 9.83 9.49
CA THR A 104 -3.33 8.73 10.19
C THR A 104 -2.53 7.88 9.20
N MET A 105 -3.14 7.54 8.07
CA MET A 105 -2.46 6.77 7.03
C MET A 105 -1.27 7.51 6.38
N ILE A 106 -1.37 8.83 6.20
CA ILE A 106 -0.27 9.67 5.72
C ILE A 106 0.88 9.68 6.73
N SER A 107 0.57 9.78 8.03
CA SER A 107 1.58 9.73 9.10
C SER A 107 2.35 8.39 9.09
N GLN A 108 1.64 7.26 8.91
CA GLN A 108 2.27 5.94 8.75
C GLN A 108 3.21 5.88 7.54
N GLN A 109 2.76 6.42 6.40
CA GLN A 109 3.57 6.48 5.18
C GLN A 109 4.84 7.33 5.38
N GLN A 110 4.72 8.47 6.07
CA GLN A 110 5.89 9.31 6.38
C GLN A 110 6.86 8.60 7.35
N LYS A 111 6.35 7.92 8.38
CA LYS A 111 7.16 7.09 9.29
C LYS A 111 7.94 6.02 8.52
N GLU A 112 7.29 5.33 7.59
CA GLU A 112 7.92 4.31 6.75
C GLU A 112 8.98 4.91 5.82
N GLY A 113 8.66 5.99 5.10
CA GLY A 113 9.60 6.67 4.21
C GLY A 113 10.82 7.23 4.94
N LEU A 114 10.62 7.83 6.13
CA LEU A 114 11.72 8.26 7.00
C LEU A 114 12.54 7.09 7.52
N GLY A 115 11.89 5.98 7.89
CA GLY A 115 12.55 4.75 8.30
C GLY A 115 13.51 4.25 7.23
N ARG A 116 13.07 4.19 5.97
CA ARG A 116 13.93 3.79 4.83
C ARG A 116 15.04 4.77 4.52
N ALA A 117 14.79 6.07 4.68
CA ALA A 117 15.79 7.10 4.39
C ALA A 117 16.92 7.16 5.44
N LEU A 118 16.60 6.90 6.71
CA LEU A 118 17.53 7.02 7.84
C LEU A 118 18.22 5.69 8.17
N LEU A 119 17.50 4.59 8.07
CA LEU A 119 18.05 3.25 8.17
C LEU A 119 18.43 2.83 6.76
N PHE A 120 19.63 3.23 6.30
CA PHE A 120 20.20 2.66 5.09
C PHE A 120 20.16 1.14 5.21
N LYS A 121 19.26 0.51 4.45
CA LYS A 121 19.08 -0.92 4.44
C LYS A 121 19.30 -1.40 3.02
#